data_AF-A0A520HH42-F1
#
_entry.id   AF-A0A520HH42-F1
#
_cell.length_a   1.000
_cell.length_b   1.000
_cell.length_c   1.000
_cell.angle_alpha   90.00
_cell.angle_beta   90.00
_cell.angle_gamma   90.00
#
_symmetry.space_group_name_H-M   'P 1'
#
loop_
_entity.id
_entity.type
_entity.pdbx_description
1 polymer ?
#
loop_
_entity_poly.entity_id
_entity_poly.type
_entity_poly.pdbx_seq_one_letter_code
_entity_poly.pdbx_strand_id
1 'polypeptide(L)'
;MSDDPRILTAAGPLSRRVRSAGALRRMAAAMFAMPIEVIELAPRWIRIDEDEQTRLATAADPQGTFAQLGVSAVVGASTCDVAGRFRLRVGPLDGATFRSFFEQEGVRRRLVEAVRFAVGPSVDFDIQLVLHRDAVARPRLGEATMVSRDGWMIAAAAAQDRDDAVLAGRWTGAVAAST
;
A
#
# COMPACT_ATOMS: atom_id res chain seq x y z
N MET A 1 -8.75 -15.74 -34.84
CA MET A 1 -8.34 -14.82 -33.75
C MET A 1 -8.44 -15.58 -32.43
N SER A 2 -7.82 -16.76 -32.41
CA SER A 2 -6.60 -17.08 -31.66
C SER A 2 -6.91 -17.43 -30.21
N ASP A 3 -7.32 -18.69 -30.05
CA ASP A 3 -7.16 -19.49 -28.84
C ASP A 3 -5.68 -19.44 -28.42
N ASP A 4 -5.35 -18.56 -27.49
CA ASP A 4 -4.01 -18.50 -26.90
C ASP A 4 -3.98 -19.47 -25.70
N PRO A 5 -3.24 -20.59 -25.76
CA PRO A 5 -3.18 -21.59 -24.69
C PRO A 5 -2.62 -21.04 -23.36
N ARG A 6 -2.05 -19.83 -23.40
CA ARG A 6 -1.59 -19.09 -22.21
C ARG A 6 -2.74 -18.64 -21.32
N ILE A 7 -3.92 -18.34 -21.90
CA ILE A 7 -5.10 -17.90 -21.14
C ILE A 7 -5.72 -19.10 -20.40
N LEU A 8 -5.70 -20.29 -21.01
CA LEU A 8 -6.26 -21.51 -20.42
C LEU A 8 -5.40 -22.07 -19.26
N THR A 9 -4.08 -21.88 -19.30
CA THR A 9 -3.19 -22.30 -18.21
C THR A 9 -3.37 -21.44 -16.94
N ALA A 10 -3.88 -20.22 -17.07
CA ALA A 10 -4.15 -19.33 -15.94
C ALA A 10 -5.50 -19.60 -15.24
N ALA A 11 -6.41 -20.39 -15.82
CA ALA A 11 -7.75 -20.61 -15.28
C ALA A 11 -7.76 -21.46 -13.99
N GLY A 12 -6.84 -22.43 -13.85
CA GLY A 12 -6.73 -23.29 -12.66
C GLY A 12 -6.30 -22.56 -11.38
N PRO A 13 -5.28 -21.68 -11.42
CA PRO A 13 -4.86 -20.86 -10.27
C PRO A 13 -5.84 -19.73 -9.90
N LEU A 14 -6.66 -19.24 -10.84
CA LEU A 14 -7.61 -18.14 -10.61
C LEU A 14 -8.91 -18.57 -9.90
N SER A 15 -9.25 -19.85 -9.92
CA SER A 15 -10.42 -20.42 -9.23
C SER A 15 -10.18 -20.61 -7.72
N ARG A 16 -8.93 -20.76 -7.30
CA ARG A 16 -8.55 -20.86 -5.89
C ARG A 16 -8.12 -19.50 -5.37
N ARG A 17 -8.77 -19.02 -4.31
CA ARG A 17 -8.24 -17.91 -3.50
C ARG A 17 -6.75 -18.16 -3.23
N VAL A 18 -5.92 -17.18 -3.57
CA VAL A 18 -4.48 -17.29 -3.41
C VAL A 18 -4.16 -17.15 -1.92
N ARG A 19 -3.85 -18.28 -1.27
CA ARG A 19 -3.62 -18.34 0.18
C ARG A 19 -2.14 -18.28 0.59
N SER A 20 -1.23 -17.96 -0.34
CA SER A 20 0.19 -17.77 -0.01
C SER A 20 0.76 -16.56 -0.71
N ALA A 21 1.61 -15.81 -0.01
CA ALA A 21 2.35 -14.67 -0.58
C ALA A 21 3.16 -15.07 -1.81
N GLY A 22 3.76 -16.27 -1.80
CA GLY A 22 4.52 -16.79 -2.95
C GLY A 22 3.67 -16.99 -4.21
N ALA A 23 2.44 -17.47 -4.07
CA ALA A 23 1.53 -17.60 -5.21
C ALA A 23 1.00 -16.25 -5.69
N LEU A 24 0.73 -15.32 -4.77
CA LEU A 24 0.29 -13.95 -5.11
C LEU A 24 1.37 -13.21 -5.88
N ARG A 25 2.62 -13.32 -5.41
CA ARG A 25 3.81 -12.77 -6.07
C ARG A 25 3.94 -13.28 -7.51
N ARG A 26 3.84 -14.60 -7.72
CA ARG A 26 3.94 -15.21 -9.05
C ARG A 26 2.83 -14.75 -9.99
N MET A 27 1.59 -14.72 -9.49
CA MET A 27 0.44 -14.24 -10.26
C MET A 27 0.61 -12.77 -10.67
N ALA A 28 0.95 -11.89 -9.73
CA ALA A 28 1.11 -10.46 -9.99
C ALA A 28 2.29 -10.20 -10.95
N ALA A 29 3.44 -10.84 -10.74
CA ALA A 29 4.59 -10.69 -11.62
C ALA A 29 4.30 -11.16 -13.06
N ALA A 30 3.56 -12.26 -13.21
CA ALA A 30 3.18 -12.78 -14.54
C ALA A 30 2.17 -11.87 -15.27
N MET A 31 1.23 -11.26 -14.55
CA MET A 31 0.18 -10.43 -15.16
C MET A 31 0.70 -9.04 -15.57
N PHE A 32 1.62 -8.47 -14.80
CA PHE A 32 2.04 -7.08 -14.96
C PHE A 32 3.44 -6.91 -15.56
N ALA A 33 4.19 -8.00 -15.75
CA ALA A 33 5.55 -7.99 -16.27
C ALA A 33 6.49 -7.01 -15.52
N MET A 34 6.22 -6.77 -14.24
CA MET A 34 7.00 -5.90 -13.35
C MET A 34 7.59 -6.71 -12.20
N PRO A 35 8.73 -6.29 -11.62
CA PRO A 35 9.24 -6.90 -10.40
C PRO A 35 8.27 -6.59 -9.26
N ILE A 36 7.65 -7.64 -8.70
CA ILE A 36 6.71 -7.54 -7.58
C ILE A 36 7.15 -8.47 -6.47
N GLU A 37 7.20 -7.93 -5.27
CA GLU A 37 7.43 -8.64 -4.01
C GLU A 37 6.22 -8.48 -3.09
N VAL A 38 5.96 -9.49 -2.27
CA VAL A 38 4.91 -9.47 -1.26
C VAL A 38 5.58 -9.49 0.10
N ILE A 39 5.44 -8.39 0.85
CA ILE A 39 5.93 -8.27 2.22
C ILE A 39 4.73 -8.57 3.13
N GLU A 40 4.81 -9.69 3.84
CA GLU A 40 3.80 -10.09 4.82
C GLU A 40 3.94 -9.25 6.11
N LEU A 41 2.84 -9.13 6.87
CA LEU A 41 2.80 -8.45 8.17
C LEU A 41 3.31 -6.99 8.13
N ALA A 42 2.88 -6.25 7.11
CA ALA A 42 3.29 -4.87 6.92
C ALA A 42 2.62 -3.96 7.99
N PRO A 43 3.40 -3.20 8.79
CA PRO A 43 2.85 -2.38 9.85
C PRO A 43 1.94 -1.27 9.30
N ARG A 44 0.84 -1.01 10.01
CA ARG A 44 -0.02 0.14 9.79
C ARG A 44 -0.30 0.85 11.11
N TRP A 45 -0.37 2.17 11.05
CA TRP A 45 -0.89 2.96 12.15
C TRP A 45 -2.41 2.98 12.07
N ILE A 46 -3.07 2.57 13.16
CA ILE A 46 -4.51 2.66 13.35
C ILE A 46 -4.77 3.72 14.39
N ARG A 47 -5.69 4.64 14.10
CA ARG A 47 -6.15 5.64 15.07
C ARG A 47 -7.11 4.99 16.05
N ILE A 48 -6.93 5.31 17.32
CA ILE A 48 -7.80 4.86 18.41
C ILE A 48 -8.84 5.96 18.62
N ASP A 49 -10.12 5.59 18.63
CA ASP A 49 -11.21 6.54 18.86
C ASP A 49 -11.08 7.16 20.26
N GLU A 50 -11.54 8.40 20.43
CA GLU A 50 -11.24 9.18 21.64
C GLU A 50 -11.80 8.56 22.92
N ASP A 51 -12.89 7.81 22.81
CA ASP A 51 -13.53 7.02 23.88
C ASP A 51 -12.84 5.68 24.14
N GLU A 52 -12.00 5.21 23.23
CA GLU A 52 -11.17 4.01 23.38
C GLU A 52 -9.74 4.31 23.84
N GLN A 53 -9.37 5.60 23.94
CA GLN A 53 -8.05 6.02 24.40
C GLN A 53 -7.89 5.85 25.91
N THR A 54 -6.69 5.44 26.32
CA THR A 54 -6.36 5.27 27.72
C THR A 54 -6.44 6.58 28.51
N ARG A 55 -7.25 6.59 29.57
CA ARG A 55 -7.40 7.70 30.51
C ARG A 55 -7.27 7.20 31.94
N LEU A 56 -6.37 7.80 32.71
CA LEU A 56 -6.21 7.49 34.13
C LEU A 56 -7.47 7.89 34.91
N ALA A 57 -7.71 7.18 36.01
CA ALA A 57 -8.78 7.52 36.93
C ALA A 57 -8.64 8.96 37.46
N THR A 58 -9.76 9.66 37.53
CA THR A 58 -9.88 11.01 38.10
C THR A 58 -10.98 11.04 39.14
N ALA A 59 -11.14 12.15 39.86
CA ALA A 59 -12.26 12.31 40.79
C ALA A 59 -13.64 12.25 40.10
N ALA A 60 -13.71 12.65 38.82
CA ALA A 60 -14.93 12.60 38.01
C ALA A 60 -15.17 11.24 37.36
N ASP A 61 -14.10 10.46 37.13
CA ASP A 61 -14.15 9.10 36.59
C ASP A 61 -13.20 8.19 37.40
N PRO A 62 -13.68 7.58 38.49
CA PRO A 62 -12.85 6.78 39.39
C PRO A 62 -12.34 5.47 38.77
N GLN A 63 -12.94 5.01 37.67
CA GLN A 63 -12.56 3.77 36.98
C GLN A 63 -11.51 4.05 35.90
N GLY A 64 -11.49 5.26 35.35
CA GLY A 64 -10.70 5.58 34.16
C GLY A 64 -11.21 4.81 32.93
N THR A 65 -10.49 4.92 31.82
CA THR A 65 -10.86 4.29 30.55
C THR A 65 -9.64 3.54 30.00
N PHE A 66 -9.78 2.25 29.66
CA PHE A 66 -8.70 1.42 29.11
C PHE A 66 -7.34 1.60 29.82
N ALA A 67 -7.32 1.71 31.15
CA ALA A 67 -6.15 2.08 31.94
C ALA A 67 -5.43 0.89 32.62
N GLN A 68 -5.77 -0.35 32.24
CA GLN A 68 -5.15 -1.53 32.82
C GLN A 68 -3.86 -1.90 32.07
N LEU A 69 -2.73 -1.74 32.74
CA LEU A 69 -1.42 -2.12 32.20
C LEU A 69 -1.37 -3.60 31.83
N GLY A 70 -0.80 -3.90 30.67
CA GLY A 70 -0.67 -5.27 30.14
C GLY A 70 -1.98 -5.89 29.63
N VAL A 71 -3.10 -5.17 29.68
CA VAL A 71 -4.41 -5.66 29.23
C VAL A 71 -5.04 -4.72 28.21
N SER A 72 -5.24 -3.46 28.58
CA SER A 72 -5.98 -2.49 27.76
C SER A 72 -5.28 -1.15 27.56
N ALA A 73 -4.26 -0.85 28.37
CA ALA A 73 -3.54 0.42 28.25
C ALA A 73 -2.70 0.50 26.98
N VAL A 74 -2.94 1.55 26.18
CA VAL A 74 -2.16 1.91 24.99
C VAL A 74 -1.64 3.34 25.14
N VAL A 75 -0.41 3.57 24.68
CA VAL A 75 0.20 4.90 24.73
C VAL A 75 -0.17 5.69 23.47
N GLY A 76 -0.83 6.83 23.66
CA GLY A 76 -1.16 7.79 22.61
C GLY A 76 -2.46 7.49 21.86
N ALA A 77 -2.73 8.27 20.81
CA ALA A 77 -3.97 8.21 20.03
C ALA A 77 -3.91 7.24 18.84
N SER A 78 -2.87 6.41 18.73
CA SER A 78 -2.69 5.48 17.61
C SER A 78 -1.84 4.28 18.03
N THR A 79 -2.16 3.11 17.47
CA THR A 79 -1.42 1.87 17.68
C THR A 79 -0.89 1.30 16.37
N CYS A 80 0.18 0.52 16.45
CA CYS A 80 0.74 -0.18 15.29
C CYS A 80 0.11 -1.57 15.19
N ASP A 81 -0.65 -1.79 14.13
CA ASP A 81 -1.18 -3.10 13.76
C ASP A 81 -0.30 -3.74 12.69
N VAL A 82 0.14 -4.97 12.95
CA VAL A 82 0.94 -5.80 12.03
C VAL A 82 0.15 -7.02 11.54
N ALA A 83 -1.00 -7.31 12.15
CA ALA A 83 -1.79 -8.51 11.93
C ALA A 83 -2.98 -8.20 11.02
N GLY A 84 -2.85 -8.50 9.72
CA GLY A 84 -3.97 -8.41 8.76
C GLY A 84 -3.70 -7.58 7.52
N ARG A 85 -2.45 -7.12 7.32
CA ARG A 85 -2.04 -6.38 6.14
C ARG A 85 -0.78 -6.97 5.50
N PHE A 86 -0.73 -6.97 4.17
CA PHE A 86 0.50 -7.18 3.41
C PHE A 86 0.82 -5.96 2.52
N ARG A 87 2.05 -5.88 2.04
CA ARG A 87 2.51 -4.84 1.14
C ARG A 87 2.97 -5.45 -0.18
N LEU A 88 2.50 -4.86 -1.28
CA LEU A 88 3.01 -5.14 -2.62
C LEU A 88 4.10 -4.14 -2.92
N ARG A 89 5.36 -4.60 -2.91
CA ARG A 89 6.49 -3.77 -3.31
C ARG A 89 6.71 -3.97 -4.81
N VAL A 90 6.59 -2.88 -5.58
CA VAL A 90 6.58 -2.90 -7.04
C VAL A 90 7.76 -2.07 -7.55
N GLY A 91 8.70 -2.73 -8.22
CA GLY A 91 9.87 -2.09 -8.83
C GLY A 91 11.18 -2.80 -8.49
N PRO A 92 12.31 -2.27 -9.00
CA PRO A 92 12.49 -0.90 -9.48
C PRO A 92 11.76 -0.57 -10.79
N LEU A 93 11.16 0.62 -10.88
CA LEU A 93 10.39 1.12 -12.01
C LEU A 93 11.09 2.30 -12.69
N ASP A 94 10.87 2.47 -13.99
CA ASP A 94 11.19 3.71 -14.70
C ASP A 94 10.22 4.85 -14.33
N GLY A 95 10.59 6.09 -14.64
CA GLY A 95 9.80 7.27 -14.27
C GLY A 95 8.44 7.37 -14.96
N ALA A 96 8.26 6.82 -16.16
CA ALA A 96 6.98 6.84 -16.87
C ALA A 96 6.01 5.84 -16.23
N THR A 97 6.47 4.61 -16.02
CA THR A 97 5.72 3.55 -15.33
C THR A 97 5.36 3.99 -13.91
N PHE A 98 6.29 4.58 -13.16
CA PHE A 98 6.04 5.12 -11.83
C PHE A 98 4.91 6.16 -11.82
N ARG A 99 4.94 7.16 -12.72
CA ARG A 99 3.88 8.19 -12.81
C ARG A 99 2.52 7.61 -13.18
N SER A 100 2.48 6.57 -14.02
CA SER A 100 1.24 5.91 -14.44
C SER A 100 0.44 5.29 -13.28
N PHE A 101 1.08 5.00 -12.14
CA PHE A 101 0.39 4.51 -10.94
C PHE A 101 -0.46 5.58 -10.25
N PHE A 102 -0.22 6.87 -10.52
CA PHE A 102 -0.98 7.97 -9.94
C PHE A 102 -2.14 8.44 -10.83
N GLU A 103 -2.24 7.91 -12.04
CA GLU A 103 -3.33 8.20 -12.98
C GLU A 103 -4.63 7.48 -12.59
N GLN A 104 -5.77 8.12 -12.88
CA GLN A 104 -7.08 7.66 -12.39
C GLN A 104 -7.52 6.30 -12.95
N GLU A 105 -7.17 6.00 -14.21
CA GLU A 105 -7.53 4.75 -14.89
C GLU A 105 -6.30 3.90 -15.26
N GLY A 106 -5.24 4.02 -14.47
CA GLY A 106 -3.94 3.44 -14.79
C GLY A 106 -3.73 1.99 -14.33
N VAL A 107 -2.47 1.56 -14.43
CA VAL A 107 -1.96 0.25 -14.00
C VAL A 107 -2.32 -0.08 -12.55
N ARG A 108 -2.41 0.95 -11.68
CA ARG A 108 -2.79 0.81 -10.27
C ARG A 108 -4.17 0.17 -10.11
N ARG A 109 -5.18 0.64 -10.84
CA ARG A 109 -6.56 0.14 -10.72
C ARG A 109 -6.60 -1.35 -11.04
N ARG A 110 -6.02 -1.74 -12.18
CA ARG A 110 -5.93 -3.13 -12.63
C ARG A 110 -5.19 -4.02 -11.63
N LEU A 111 -4.09 -3.52 -11.05
CA LEU A 111 -3.35 -4.25 -10.02
C LEU A 111 -4.18 -4.45 -8.76
N VAL A 112 -4.86 -3.41 -8.29
CA VAL A 112 -5.74 -3.49 -7.10
C VAL A 112 -6.86 -4.49 -7.34
N GLU A 113 -7.54 -4.44 -8.48
CA GLU A 113 -8.63 -5.35 -8.83
C GLU A 113 -8.17 -6.81 -8.90
N ALA A 114 -7.06 -7.09 -9.59
CA ALA A 114 -6.50 -8.42 -9.71
C ALA A 114 -6.10 -9.02 -8.35
N VAL A 115 -5.46 -8.20 -7.50
CA VAL A 115 -5.06 -8.62 -6.15
C VAL A 115 -6.29 -8.86 -5.28
N ARG A 116 -7.29 -7.97 -5.32
CA ARG A 116 -8.56 -8.13 -4.57
C ARG A 116 -9.32 -9.38 -5.00
N PHE A 117 -9.33 -9.69 -6.29
CA PHE A 117 -9.91 -10.92 -6.81
C PHE A 117 -9.19 -12.16 -6.24
N ALA A 118 -7.86 -12.12 -6.17
CA ALA A 118 -7.05 -13.24 -5.70
C ALA A 118 -7.14 -13.50 -4.18
N VAL A 119 -7.09 -12.44 -3.36
CA VAL A 119 -7.02 -12.56 -1.88
C VAL A 119 -8.39 -12.44 -1.20
N GLY A 120 -9.37 -11.85 -1.88
CA GLY A 120 -10.69 -11.56 -1.33
C GLY A 120 -10.77 -10.22 -0.58
N PRO A 121 -11.96 -9.89 -0.03
CA PRO A 121 -12.22 -8.58 0.58
C PRO A 121 -11.66 -8.42 2.00
N SER A 122 -11.33 -9.52 2.68
CA SER A 122 -11.00 -9.51 4.13
C SER A 122 -9.55 -9.17 4.46
N VAL A 123 -8.64 -9.20 3.47
CA VAL A 123 -7.21 -8.94 3.70
C VAL A 123 -6.85 -7.58 3.15
N ASP A 124 -6.29 -6.71 3.97
CA ASP A 124 -5.86 -5.39 3.53
C ASP A 124 -4.47 -5.40 2.89
N PHE A 125 -4.23 -4.46 1.98
CA PHE A 125 -2.89 -4.24 1.43
C PHE A 125 -2.62 -2.80 1.03
N ASP A 126 -1.33 -2.46 0.92
CA ASP A 126 -0.85 -1.30 0.17
C ASP A 126 0.07 -1.71 -0.99
N ILE A 127 0.36 -0.74 -1.83
CA ILE A 127 1.30 -0.82 -2.94
C ILE A 127 2.41 0.18 -2.65
N GLN A 128 3.62 -0.29 -2.41
CA GLN A 128 4.82 0.53 -2.33
C GLN A 128 5.52 0.51 -3.68
N LEU A 129 5.70 1.68 -4.29
CA LEU A 129 6.42 1.82 -5.55
C LEU A 129 7.90 2.06 -5.26
N VAL A 130 8.76 1.39 -6.02
CA VAL A 130 10.21 1.60 -6.01
C VAL A 130 10.60 2.26 -7.32
N LEU A 131 11.01 3.53 -7.28
CA LEU A 131 11.54 4.28 -8.41
C LEU A 131 13.03 4.02 -8.56
N HIS A 132 13.46 3.65 -9.76
CA HIS A 132 14.88 3.48 -10.06
C HIS A 132 15.65 4.79 -9.85
N ARG A 133 16.83 4.73 -9.23
CA ARG A 133 17.65 5.91 -8.88
C ARG A 133 17.89 6.87 -10.05
N ASP A 134 18.08 6.34 -11.25
CA ASP A 134 18.36 7.14 -12.47
C ASP A 134 17.12 7.89 -12.96
N ALA A 135 15.92 7.47 -12.55
CA ALA A 135 14.66 8.11 -12.88
C ALA A 135 14.24 9.16 -11.84
N VAL A 136 14.99 9.33 -10.75
CA VAL A 136 14.73 10.36 -9.74
C VAL A 136 15.12 11.72 -10.31
N ALA A 137 14.12 12.49 -10.74
CA ALA A 137 14.32 13.82 -11.29
C ALA A 137 14.68 14.82 -10.18
N ARG A 138 15.56 15.77 -10.49
CA ARG A 138 15.77 16.95 -9.62
C ARG A 138 14.57 17.88 -9.77
N PRO A 139 13.92 18.29 -8.67
CA PRO A 139 12.78 19.18 -8.73
C PRO A 139 13.23 20.54 -9.27
N ARG A 140 12.49 21.07 -10.24
CA ARG A 140 12.69 22.41 -10.80
C ARG A 140 11.42 23.22 -10.57
N LEU A 141 11.58 24.46 -10.11
CA LEU A 141 10.46 25.37 -9.94
C LEU A 141 9.78 25.61 -11.31
N GLY A 142 8.47 25.43 -11.37
CA GLY A 142 7.67 25.56 -12.59
C GLY A 142 7.42 24.24 -13.34
N GLU A 143 8.05 23.13 -12.94
CA GLU A 143 7.68 21.80 -13.43
C GLU A 143 6.50 21.22 -12.61
N ALA A 144 5.65 20.43 -13.27
CA ALA A 144 4.50 19.79 -12.65
C ALA A 144 4.90 18.56 -11.81
N THR A 145 5.83 18.74 -10.86
CA THR A 145 6.20 17.73 -9.87
C THR A 145 5.35 17.91 -8.62
N MET A 146 4.74 16.83 -8.13
CA MET A 146 4.04 16.85 -6.85
C MET A 146 4.96 16.32 -5.76
N VAL A 147 5.24 17.14 -4.75
CA VAL A 147 6.08 16.76 -3.59
C VAL A 147 5.59 15.47 -2.92
N SER A 148 4.27 15.23 -2.92
CA SER A 148 3.67 14.04 -2.33
C SER A 148 3.74 12.77 -3.20
N ARG A 149 4.25 12.85 -4.44
CA ARG A 149 4.21 11.74 -5.41
C ARG A 149 5.59 11.44 -6.00
N ASP A 150 6.18 12.44 -6.65
CA ASP A 150 7.38 12.29 -7.49
C ASP A 150 8.42 13.41 -7.29
N GLY A 151 8.20 14.31 -6.34
CA GLY A 151 9.09 15.43 -6.03
C GLY A 151 10.02 15.17 -4.84
N TRP A 152 11.16 14.51 -5.06
CA TRP A 152 12.21 14.36 -4.04
C TRP A 152 13.16 15.56 -4.03
N MET A 153 13.38 16.18 -2.87
CA MET A 153 14.40 17.22 -2.72
C MET A 153 15.80 16.58 -2.69
N ILE A 154 16.51 16.63 -3.82
CA ILE A 154 17.87 16.09 -3.97
C ILE A 154 18.82 17.12 -4.58
N ALA A 155 20.00 17.27 -3.98
CA ALA A 155 21.06 18.15 -4.46
C ALA A 155 22.01 17.48 -5.47
N ALA A 156 22.03 16.15 -5.51
CA ALA A 156 22.87 15.30 -6.34
C ALA A 156 22.02 14.19 -6.99
N ALA A 157 22.60 13.40 -7.91
CA ALA A 157 21.94 12.19 -8.42
C ALA A 157 21.60 11.24 -7.25
N ALA A 158 20.48 10.52 -7.34
CA ALA A 158 20.08 9.62 -6.27
C ALA A 158 21.08 8.46 -6.12
N ALA A 159 21.56 8.24 -4.89
CA ALA A 159 22.50 7.16 -4.59
C ALA A 159 21.84 5.78 -4.57
N GLN A 160 20.52 5.73 -4.36
CA GLN A 160 19.73 4.52 -4.22
C GLN A 160 18.34 4.72 -4.83
N ASP A 161 17.68 3.59 -5.12
CA ASP A 161 16.28 3.58 -5.53
C ASP A 161 15.39 4.17 -4.42
N ARG A 162 14.26 4.76 -4.82
CA ARG A 162 13.33 5.44 -3.89
C ARG A 162 12.08 4.62 -3.69
N ASP A 163 11.76 4.27 -2.46
CA ASP A 163 10.61 3.44 -2.10
C ASP A 163 9.60 4.19 -1.19
N ASP A 164 9.70 5.52 -1.14
CA ASP A 164 8.88 6.38 -0.28
C ASP A 164 7.38 6.39 -0.67
N ALA A 165 7.05 6.05 -1.92
CA ALA A 165 5.70 6.16 -2.45
C ALA A 165 4.83 4.95 -2.07
N VAL A 166 3.96 5.14 -1.08
CA VAL A 166 2.98 4.12 -0.63
C VAL A 166 1.57 4.53 -1.02
N LEU A 167 0.91 3.69 -1.81
CA LEU A 167 -0.46 3.86 -2.28
C LEU A 167 -1.38 2.87 -1.57
N ALA A 168 -2.58 3.32 -1.19
CA ALA A 168 -3.57 2.42 -0.63
C ALA A 168 -4.00 1.37 -1.65
N GLY A 169 -4.10 0.10 -1.23
CA GLY A 169 -4.70 -1.01 -1.98
C GLY A 169 -6.23 -0.97 -2.00
N ARG A 170 -6.79 0.22 -1.78
CA ARG A 170 -8.18 0.58 -2.04
C ARG A 170 -8.19 1.73 -3.03
N TRP A 171 -9.08 1.63 -4.00
CA TRP A 171 -9.41 2.76 -4.86
C TRP A 171 -10.53 3.56 -4.18
N THR A 172 -10.16 4.61 -3.46
CA THR A 172 -11.14 5.62 -3.07
C THR A 172 -11.27 6.58 -4.25
N GLY A 173 -12.22 6.32 -5.14
CA GLY A 173 -12.69 7.38 -6.04
C GLY A 173 -13.13 8.54 -5.16
N ALA A 174 -12.49 9.70 -5.36
CA ALA A 174 -12.77 10.99 -4.72
C ALA A 174 -13.50 10.93 -3.37
N VAL A 175 -12.77 10.99 -2.26
CA VAL A 175 -13.37 11.54 -1.04
C VAL A 175 -13.56 13.03 -1.30
N ALA A 176 -14.81 13.41 -1.53
CA ALA A 176 -15.24 14.80 -1.57
C ALA A 176 -14.61 15.55 -0.40
N ALA A 177 -13.97 16.68 -0.71
CA ALA A 177 -13.53 17.65 0.28
C ALA A 177 -14.71 17.94 1.21
N SER A 178 -14.59 17.55 2.47
CA SER A 178 -15.45 18.03 3.55
C SER A 178 -14.82 19.34 4.02
N THR A 179 -15.47 20.44 3.65
CA THR A 179 -15.36 21.74 4.32
C THR A 179 -16.18 21.70 5.60
#